data_AF-A0A969DPQ3-F1
#
_entry.id   AF-A0A969DPQ3-F1
#
_cell.length_a   1.000
_cell.length_b   1.000
_cell.length_c   1.000
_cell.angle_alpha   90.00
_cell.angle_beta   90.00
_cell.angle_gamma   90.00
#
_symmetry.space_group_name_H-M   'P 1'
#
loop_
_entity.id
_entity.type
_entity.pdbx_description
1 polymer ?
#
loop_
_entity_poly.entity_id
_entity_poly.type
_entity_poly.pdbx_seq_one_letter_code
_entity_poly.pdbx_strand_id
1 'polypeptide(L)'
;MESNINHLVISSYSKNFSERLVSNYFTNKSSIKGTEITTFTEVKQVNFFILKILFEKWSDEIDRLESPYFDYSTDEVQKALNTFMNVLSKNIQVKKEDLKPLLEEATYKTLLLIFSPYEFYLQEIDKPGTNQISLADLESIKKYIKINDHLLQAYIDRFKGDGIQAVFNEDAIRIFDEVCETIRETPEDLDNYLQMFSRVIPLDLNRVYSEQSQPHRVAKTQEVDILNEKLGTKTQTLLDTLGTEKRKRL
;
A
#
# COMPACT_ATOMS: atom_id res chain seq x y z
N MET A 1 -16.09 6.35 -5.64
CA MET A 1 -16.08 5.68 -6.95
C MET A 1 -14.99 4.63 -6.90
N GLU A 2 -15.35 3.35 -6.83
CA GLU A 2 -14.38 2.25 -6.94
C GLU A 2 -13.92 2.16 -8.41
N SER A 3 -12.77 2.72 -8.72
CA SER A 3 -12.08 2.45 -9.97
C SER A 3 -11.32 1.14 -9.81
N ASN A 4 -11.67 0.12 -10.61
CA ASN A 4 -10.94 -1.16 -10.64
C ASN A 4 -9.55 -0.95 -11.27
N ILE A 5 -8.60 -0.53 -10.44
CA ILE A 5 -7.20 -0.37 -10.83
C ILE A 5 -6.56 -1.73 -11.09
N ASN A 6 -5.78 -1.79 -12.16
CA ASN A 6 -4.96 -2.94 -12.48
C ASN A 6 -3.59 -2.86 -11.77
N HIS A 7 -3.48 -3.46 -10.58
CA HIS A 7 -2.23 -3.48 -9.80
C HIS A 7 -1.05 -4.13 -10.55
N LEU A 8 -1.31 -5.10 -11.41
CA LEU A 8 -0.26 -5.75 -12.20
C LEU A 8 0.34 -4.77 -13.21
N VAL A 9 -0.50 -3.94 -13.83
CA VAL A 9 -0.05 -2.89 -14.76
C VAL A 9 0.71 -1.81 -14.02
N ILE A 10 0.20 -1.30 -12.89
CA ILE A 10 0.90 -0.28 -12.09
C ILE A 10 2.24 -0.80 -11.58
N SER A 11 2.28 -2.03 -11.06
CA SER A 11 3.51 -2.65 -10.56
C SER A 11 4.53 -2.85 -11.69
N SER A 12 4.10 -3.36 -12.85
CA SER A 12 4.99 -3.54 -14.01
C SER A 12 5.51 -2.21 -14.55
N TYR A 13 4.64 -1.20 -14.63
CA TYR A 13 5.04 0.14 -15.03
C TYR A 13 6.07 0.73 -14.05
N SER A 14 5.82 0.62 -12.74
CA SER A 14 6.71 1.14 -11.69
C SER A 14 8.10 0.52 -11.78
N LYS A 15 8.20 -0.81 -12.03
CA LYS A 15 9.48 -1.50 -12.26
C LYS A 15 10.25 -0.95 -13.46
N ASN A 16 9.58 -0.81 -14.60
CA ASN A 16 10.21 -0.32 -15.83
C ASN A 16 10.63 1.15 -15.70
N PHE A 17 9.77 1.97 -15.10
CA PHE A 17 10.04 3.39 -14.85
C PHE A 17 11.27 3.56 -13.96
N SER A 18 11.32 2.80 -12.86
CA SER A 18 12.46 2.81 -11.94
C SER A 18 13.76 2.36 -12.60
N GLU A 19 13.73 1.27 -13.37
CA GLU A 19 14.90 0.77 -14.09
C GLU A 19 15.48 1.83 -15.04
N ARG A 20 14.62 2.51 -15.80
CA ARG A 20 15.02 3.56 -16.73
C ARG A 20 15.69 4.73 -16.02
N LEU A 21 15.11 5.22 -14.92
CA LEU A 21 15.65 6.34 -14.17
C LEU A 21 16.96 6.00 -13.47
N VAL A 22 17.03 4.85 -12.82
CA VAL A 22 18.23 4.38 -12.10
C VAL A 22 19.38 4.15 -13.09
N SER A 23 19.12 3.49 -14.22
CA SER A 23 20.16 3.26 -15.23
C SER A 23 20.72 4.57 -15.80
N ASN A 24 19.86 5.56 -16.07
CA ASN A 24 20.30 6.88 -16.53
C ASN A 24 21.11 7.63 -15.46
N TYR A 25 20.64 7.67 -14.22
CA TYR A 25 21.28 8.44 -13.15
C TYR A 25 22.64 7.87 -12.73
N PHE A 26 22.75 6.55 -12.61
CA PHE A 26 23.95 5.86 -12.15
C PHE A 26 24.95 5.54 -13.27
N THR A 27 24.76 6.08 -14.48
CA THR A 27 25.75 5.92 -15.56
C THR A 27 27.13 6.47 -15.16
N ASN A 28 27.17 7.60 -14.45
CA ASN A 28 28.40 8.25 -14.00
C ASN A 28 28.42 8.57 -12.50
N LYS A 29 27.51 7.97 -11.72
CA LYS A 29 27.37 8.19 -10.27
C LYS A 29 27.32 6.85 -9.55
N SER A 30 27.90 6.78 -8.36
CA SER A 30 27.90 5.57 -7.51
C SER A 30 26.85 5.61 -6.40
N SER A 31 26.35 6.79 -6.03
CA SER A 31 25.34 6.99 -4.99
C SER A 31 24.49 8.23 -5.26
N ILE A 32 23.30 8.29 -4.67
CA ILE A 32 22.45 9.48 -4.61
C ILE A 32 22.38 10.01 -3.17
N LYS A 33 22.45 11.34 -3.01
CA LYS A 33 22.29 12.02 -1.71
C LYS A 33 20.84 12.43 -1.48
N GLY A 34 20.46 12.63 -0.21
CA GLY A 34 19.12 13.09 0.16
C GLY A 34 18.67 14.37 -0.55
N THR A 35 19.56 15.34 -0.73
CA THR A 35 19.26 16.58 -1.48
C THR A 35 19.01 16.32 -2.97
N GLU A 36 19.71 15.35 -3.57
CA GLU A 36 19.50 14.95 -4.97
C GLU A 36 18.19 14.17 -5.14
N ILE A 37 17.76 13.40 -4.13
CA ILE A 37 16.46 12.71 -4.14
C ILE A 37 15.31 13.70 -4.34
N THR A 38 15.35 14.89 -3.70
CA THR A 38 14.28 15.89 -3.78
C THR A 38 13.96 16.36 -5.21
N THR A 39 14.93 16.24 -6.13
CA THR A 39 14.84 16.66 -7.53
C THR A 39 15.12 15.51 -8.51
N PHE A 40 15.07 14.26 -8.05
CA PHE A 40 15.45 13.09 -8.82
C PHE A 40 14.53 12.83 -10.03
N THR A 41 13.22 13.02 -9.84
CA THR A 41 12.22 12.96 -10.92
C THR A 41 11.46 14.27 -11.05
N GLU A 42 10.88 14.52 -12.22
CA GLU A 42 9.95 15.64 -12.42
C GLU A 42 8.70 15.49 -11.54
N VAL A 43 8.26 14.25 -11.30
CA VAL A 43 7.10 13.93 -10.46
C VAL A 43 7.49 14.04 -8.99
N LYS A 44 7.39 15.25 -8.44
CA LYS A 44 7.81 15.55 -7.05
C LYS A 44 7.25 14.57 -6.02
N GLN A 45 6.01 14.10 -6.18
CA GLN A 45 5.40 13.14 -5.27
C GLN A 45 6.20 11.83 -5.16
N VAL A 46 6.79 11.35 -6.26
CA VAL A 46 7.69 10.18 -6.24
C VAL A 46 8.90 10.47 -5.36
N ASN A 47 9.51 11.65 -5.50
CA ASN A 47 10.66 12.06 -4.69
C ASN A 47 10.31 12.11 -3.19
N PHE A 48 9.14 12.65 -2.83
CA PHE A 48 8.66 12.67 -1.45
C PHE A 48 8.39 11.27 -0.90
N PHE A 49 7.86 10.36 -1.70
CA PHE A 49 7.65 8.98 -1.28
C PHE A 49 8.94 8.17 -1.14
N ILE A 50 9.98 8.44 -1.93
CA ILE A 50 11.31 7.84 -1.67
C ILE A 50 11.78 8.24 -0.26
N LEU A 51 11.65 9.51 0.11
CA LEU A 51 12.03 10.01 1.43
C LEU A 51 11.15 9.43 2.55
N LYS A 52 9.83 9.32 2.32
CA LYS A 52 8.89 8.68 3.25
C LYS A 52 9.29 7.24 3.55
N ILE A 53 9.51 6.44 2.50
CA ILE A 53 9.84 5.02 2.62
C ILE A 53 11.20 4.84 3.30
N LEU A 54 12.20 5.67 2.97
CA LEU A 54 13.48 5.68 3.66
C LEU A 54 13.32 5.94 5.15
N PHE A 55 12.53 6.96 5.51
CA PHE A 55 12.26 7.31 6.90
C PHE A 55 11.57 6.17 7.65
N GLU A 56 10.54 5.56 7.06
CA GLU A 56 9.82 4.45 7.67
C GLU A 56 10.71 3.23 7.89
N LYS A 57 11.41 2.76 6.85
CA LYS A 57 12.29 1.58 6.97
C LYS A 57 13.33 1.76 8.05
N TRP A 58 13.90 2.95 8.13
CA TRP A 58 14.90 3.26 9.12
C TRP A 58 14.30 3.44 10.52
N SER A 59 13.11 4.03 10.67
CA SER A 59 12.41 4.06 11.95
C SER A 59 12.18 2.63 12.47
N ASP A 60 11.71 1.73 11.60
CA ASP A 60 11.50 0.32 11.95
C ASP A 60 12.82 -0.38 12.34
N GLU A 61 13.96 0.01 11.75
CA GLU A 61 15.28 -0.52 12.13
C GLU A 61 15.73 -0.06 13.52
N ILE A 62 15.39 1.18 13.89
CA ILE A 62 15.70 1.75 15.20
C ILE A 62 14.87 1.08 16.29
N ASP A 63 13.58 0.86 16.05
CA ASP A 63 12.71 0.15 17.00
C ASP A 63 13.21 -1.28 17.23
N ARG A 64 13.76 -1.93 16.20
CA ARG A 64 14.39 -3.26 16.33
C ARG A 64 15.74 -3.27 17.04
N LEU A 65 16.39 -2.12 17.21
CA LEU A 65 17.68 -2.01 17.88
C LEU A 65 17.52 -2.04 19.42
N GLU A 66 16.31 -1.84 19.93
CA GLU A 66 16.04 -1.82 21.36
C GLU A 66 16.31 -3.18 22.01
N SER A 67 17.29 -3.21 22.92
CA SER A 67 17.64 -4.39 23.70
C SER A 67 16.92 -4.38 25.05
N PRO A 68 16.46 -5.55 25.56
CA PRO A 68 15.74 -5.64 26.84
C PRO A 68 16.61 -5.29 28.06
N TYR A 69 17.92 -5.11 27.88
CA TYR A 69 18.86 -4.79 28.95
C TYR A 69 19.04 -3.29 29.22
N PHE A 70 18.48 -2.41 28.39
CA PHE A 70 18.63 -0.95 28.52
C PHE A 70 17.29 -0.24 28.60
N ASP A 71 17.26 0.91 29.28
CA ASP A 71 16.08 1.76 29.40
C ASP A 71 16.09 2.86 28.34
N TYR A 72 15.38 2.60 27.23
CA TYR A 72 15.23 3.56 26.13
C TYR A 72 14.21 4.65 26.45
N SER A 73 13.41 4.53 27.51
CA SER A 73 12.34 5.49 27.84
C SER A 73 12.86 6.76 28.51
N THR A 74 14.11 6.77 28.98
CA THR A 74 14.68 7.94 29.63
C THR A 74 14.81 9.13 28.67
N ASP A 75 14.54 10.34 29.18
CA ASP A 75 14.64 11.57 28.40
C ASP A 75 16.02 11.76 27.75
N GLU A 76 17.09 11.32 28.41
CA GLU A 76 18.46 11.43 27.91
C GLU A 76 18.68 10.54 26.69
N VAL A 77 18.26 9.27 26.75
CA VAL A 77 18.37 8.33 25.64
C VAL A 77 17.49 8.77 24.47
N GLN A 78 16.25 9.18 24.73
CA GLN A 78 15.34 9.68 23.69
C GLN A 78 15.89 10.92 22.98
N LYS A 79 16.50 11.88 23.71
CA LYS A 79 17.12 13.06 23.10
C LYS A 79 18.34 12.70 22.26
N ALA A 80 19.19 11.79 22.74
CA ALA A 80 20.36 11.33 22.00
C ALA A 80 19.94 10.60 20.71
N LEU A 81 18.96 9.71 20.81
CA LEU A 81 18.41 8.99 19.67
C LEU A 81 17.80 9.94 18.64
N ASN A 82 16.94 10.88 19.06
CA ASN A 82 16.38 11.89 18.17
C ASN A 82 17.45 12.76 17.50
N THR A 83 18.54 13.09 18.20
CA THR A 83 19.67 13.82 17.62
C THR A 83 20.39 12.99 16.57
N PHE A 84 20.68 11.73 16.87
CA PHE A 84 21.25 10.78 15.92
C PHE A 84 20.37 10.67 14.66
N MET A 85 19.05 10.56 14.86
CA MET A 85 18.09 10.55 13.76
C MET A 85 18.22 11.80 12.89
N ASN A 86 18.14 12.97 13.50
CA ASN A 86 18.23 14.23 12.77
C ASN A 86 19.56 14.43 12.02
N VAL A 87 20.65 13.83 12.50
CA VAL A 87 21.94 13.84 11.80
C VAL A 87 21.91 12.89 10.61
N LEU A 88 21.43 11.66 10.78
CA LEU A 88 21.43 10.66 9.71
C LEU A 88 20.51 11.05 8.55
N SER A 89 19.35 11.63 8.84
CA SER A 89 18.40 12.11 7.80
C SER A 89 18.99 13.20 6.89
N LYS A 90 19.98 13.96 7.39
CA LYS A 90 20.72 14.97 6.61
C LYS A 90 21.89 14.37 5.82
N ASN A 91 22.27 13.12 6.12
CA ASN A 91 23.41 12.42 5.54
C ASN A 91 22.97 11.18 4.75
N ILE A 92 21.77 11.20 4.16
CA ILE A 92 21.28 10.14 3.28
C ILE A 92 22.26 9.95 2.10
N GLN A 93 22.72 8.72 1.92
CA GLN A 93 23.53 8.29 0.79
C GLN A 93 23.11 6.86 0.40
N VAL A 94 22.49 6.71 -0.76
CA VAL A 94 21.90 5.44 -1.21
C VAL A 94 22.58 4.97 -2.48
N LYS A 95 22.93 3.68 -2.56
CA LYS A 95 23.54 3.09 -3.78
C LYS A 95 22.45 2.69 -4.78
N LYS A 96 22.87 2.38 -6.01
CA LYS A 96 21.98 1.97 -7.11
C LYS A 96 21.00 0.86 -6.69
N GLU A 97 21.53 -0.17 -6.06
CA GLU A 97 20.80 -1.42 -5.77
C GLU A 97 19.76 -1.21 -4.67
N ASP A 98 20.04 -0.27 -3.76
CA ASP A 98 19.16 0.10 -2.66
C ASP A 98 18.13 1.15 -3.09
N LEU A 99 18.46 2.03 -4.04
CA LEU A 99 17.53 3.05 -4.55
C LEU A 99 16.41 2.43 -5.38
N LYS A 100 16.73 1.42 -6.20
CA LYS A 100 15.76 0.81 -7.12
C LYS A 100 14.48 0.34 -6.41
N PRO A 101 14.51 -0.50 -5.36
CA PRO A 101 13.29 -0.93 -4.68
C PRO A 101 12.53 0.24 -4.03
N LEU A 102 13.22 1.25 -3.50
CA LEU A 102 12.58 2.45 -2.95
C LEU A 102 11.83 3.24 -4.02
N LEU A 103 12.43 3.37 -5.20
CA LEU A 103 11.84 4.08 -6.33
C LEU A 103 10.65 3.32 -6.94
N GLU A 104 10.74 1.98 -7.02
CA GLU A 104 9.62 1.14 -7.47
C GLU A 104 8.39 1.31 -6.56
N GLU A 105 8.60 1.22 -5.25
CA GLU A 105 7.54 1.39 -4.26
C GLU A 105 7.00 2.83 -4.26
N ALA A 106 7.87 3.84 -4.30
CA ALA A 106 7.47 5.25 -4.36
C ALA A 106 6.66 5.56 -5.62
N THR A 107 7.06 4.99 -6.76
CA THR A 107 6.35 5.15 -8.04
C THR A 107 4.97 4.48 -7.97
N TYR A 108 4.89 3.24 -7.46
CA TYR A 108 3.63 2.52 -7.28
C TYR A 108 2.66 3.31 -6.40
N LYS A 109 3.12 3.73 -5.20
CA LYS A 109 2.31 4.53 -4.26
C LYS A 109 1.87 5.86 -4.87
N THR A 110 2.73 6.52 -5.65
CA THR A 110 2.38 7.77 -6.34
C THR A 110 1.27 7.55 -7.36
N LEU A 111 1.39 6.51 -8.19
CA LEU A 111 0.36 6.18 -9.18
C LEU A 111 -0.96 5.81 -8.50
N LEU A 112 -0.90 5.09 -7.37
CA LEU A 112 -2.09 4.78 -6.59
C LEU A 112 -2.74 6.05 -6.02
N LEU A 113 -1.96 6.95 -5.40
CA LEU A 113 -2.47 8.24 -4.91
C LEU A 113 -3.11 9.09 -6.02
N ILE A 114 -2.61 9.02 -7.25
CA ILE A 114 -3.15 9.77 -8.39
C ILE A 114 -4.44 9.12 -8.90
N PHE A 115 -4.44 7.80 -9.13
CA PHE A 115 -5.49 7.12 -9.90
C PHE A 115 -6.56 6.41 -9.04
N SER A 116 -6.23 6.09 -7.79
CA SER A 116 -7.14 5.55 -6.76
C SER A 116 -6.72 6.06 -5.37
N PRO A 117 -6.94 7.36 -5.07
CA PRO A 117 -6.58 7.94 -3.78
C PRO A 117 -7.22 7.19 -2.61
N TYR A 118 -8.46 6.71 -2.79
CA TYR A 118 -9.18 5.90 -1.80
C TYR A 118 -8.36 4.68 -1.38
N GLU A 119 -7.93 3.87 -2.36
CA GLU A 119 -7.17 2.67 -2.08
C GLU A 119 -5.78 2.97 -1.53
N PHE A 120 -5.13 4.04 -1.99
CA PHE A 120 -3.88 4.52 -1.40
C PHE A 120 -4.03 4.76 0.10
N TYR A 121 -5.06 5.50 0.52
CA TYR A 121 -5.26 5.79 1.93
C TYR A 121 -5.70 4.57 2.74
N LEU A 122 -6.49 3.65 2.16
CA LEU A 122 -6.76 2.36 2.81
C LEU A 122 -5.46 1.58 3.10
N GLN A 123 -4.51 1.55 2.17
CA GLN A 123 -3.22 0.87 2.38
C GLN A 123 -2.34 1.59 3.42
N GLU A 124 -2.51 2.90 3.59
CA GLU A 124 -1.81 3.66 4.63
C GLU A 124 -2.47 3.51 6.00
N ILE A 125 -3.79 3.36 6.06
CA ILE A 125 -4.55 3.11 7.31
C ILE A 125 -4.34 1.67 7.80
N ASP A 126 -4.44 0.69 6.90
CA ASP A 126 -4.36 -0.74 7.21
C ASP A 126 -2.97 -1.33 6.88
N LYS A 127 -1.93 -0.65 7.34
CA LYS A 127 -0.55 -1.10 7.11
C LYS A 127 -0.27 -2.40 7.88
N PRO A 128 0.39 -3.41 7.27
CA PRO A 128 0.73 -4.63 7.98
C PRO A 128 1.60 -4.36 9.22
N GLY A 129 1.21 -4.96 10.35
CA GLY A 129 1.93 -4.80 11.62
C GLY A 129 1.36 -3.71 12.53
N THR A 130 0.40 -2.90 12.07
CA THR A 130 -0.33 -1.94 12.90
C THR A 130 -1.81 -2.31 12.96
N ASN A 131 -2.43 -2.17 14.13
CA ASN A 131 -3.88 -2.39 14.33
C ASN A 131 -4.64 -1.11 14.69
N GLN A 132 -3.91 -0.02 14.86
CA GLN A 132 -4.43 1.31 15.15
C GLN A 132 -3.69 2.34 14.29
N ILE A 133 -4.38 3.44 14.02
CA ILE A 133 -3.80 4.65 13.45
C ILE A 133 -4.08 5.84 14.36
N SER A 134 -3.07 6.65 14.59
CA SER A 134 -3.15 7.86 15.42
C SER A 134 -3.22 9.14 14.58
N LEU A 135 -3.69 10.21 15.21
CA LEU A 135 -3.61 11.56 14.64
C LEU A 135 -2.16 11.93 14.28
N ALA A 136 -1.20 11.53 15.11
CA ALA A 136 0.22 11.78 14.88
C ALA A 136 0.73 11.04 13.62
N ASP A 137 0.24 9.82 13.38
CA ASP A 137 0.57 9.05 12.17
C ASP A 137 0.04 9.76 10.92
N LEU A 138 -1.22 10.20 10.94
CA LEU A 138 -1.83 10.95 9.83
C LEU A 138 -1.08 12.25 9.54
N GLU A 139 -0.70 13.00 10.57
CA GLU A 139 0.10 14.21 10.43
C GLU A 139 1.51 13.90 9.90
N SER A 140 2.09 12.75 10.26
CA SER A 140 3.36 12.28 9.72
C SER A 140 3.26 11.97 8.23
N ILE A 141 2.21 11.23 7.82
CA ILE A 141 1.93 10.91 6.41
C ILE A 141 1.74 12.21 5.60
N LYS A 142 0.99 13.18 6.14
CA LYS A 142 0.71 14.47 5.48
C LYS A 142 1.98 15.22 5.09
N LYS A 143 3.08 15.09 5.83
CA LYS A 143 4.37 15.73 5.50
C LYS A 143 4.88 15.35 4.11
N TYR A 144 4.52 14.16 3.63
CA TYR A 144 5.00 13.59 2.36
C TYR A 144 3.94 13.61 1.24
N ILE A 145 2.69 13.97 1.53
CA ILE A 145 1.66 14.16 0.50
C ILE A 145 1.74 15.60 -0.01
N LYS A 146 1.87 15.76 -1.33
CA LYS A 146 1.95 17.06 -2.03
C LYS A 146 0.92 17.23 -3.12
N ILE A 147 0.16 16.19 -3.40
CA ILE A 147 -0.88 16.16 -4.42
C ILE A 147 -2.16 15.64 -3.77
N ASN A 148 -3.31 16.17 -4.19
CA ASN A 148 -4.63 15.75 -3.70
C ASN A 148 -4.73 15.71 -2.16
N ASP A 149 -4.01 16.59 -1.45
CA ASP A 149 -3.86 16.49 0.01
C ASP A 149 -5.11 16.92 0.79
N HIS A 150 -6.10 17.49 0.11
CA HIS A 150 -7.39 17.90 0.66
C HIS A 150 -8.14 16.71 1.32
N LEU A 151 -8.05 15.51 0.74
CA LEU A 151 -8.71 14.33 1.31
C LEU A 151 -8.09 13.92 2.65
N LEU A 152 -6.77 13.85 2.71
CA LEU A 152 -6.06 13.60 3.97
C LEU A 152 -6.27 14.74 4.98
N GLN A 153 -6.35 15.99 4.51
CA GLN A 153 -6.61 17.13 5.38
C GLN A 153 -7.99 17.03 6.02
N ALA A 154 -9.04 16.75 5.24
CA ALA A 154 -10.40 16.56 5.74
C ALA A 154 -10.47 15.41 6.76
N TYR A 155 -9.73 14.33 6.51
CA TYR A 155 -9.64 13.20 7.43
C TYR A 155 -8.94 13.56 8.77
N ILE A 156 -7.85 14.32 8.70
CA ILE A 156 -7.17 14.87 9.89
C ILE A 156 -8.07 15.84 10.65
N ASP A 157 -8.81 16.70 9.95
CA ASP A 157 -9.72 17.66 10.57
C ASP A 157 -10.89 16.96 11.25
N ARG A 158 -11.37 15.83 10.70
CA ARG A 158 -12.35 14.96 11.35
C ARG A 158 -11.81 14.41 12.68
N PHE A 159 -10.59 13.88 12.70
CA PHE A 159 -9.96 13.43 13.95
C PHE A 159 -9.85 14.56 14.98
N LYS A 160 -9.43 15.75 14.55
CA LYS A 160 -9.30 16.92 15.44
C LYS A 160 -10.64 17.40 15.97
N GLY A 161 -11.66 17.49 15.11
CA GLY A 161 -13.01 17.94 15.48
C GLY A 161 -13.68 17.02 16.49
N ASP A 162 -13.46 15.71 16.36
CA ASP A 162 -14.03 14.69 17.24
C ASP A 162 -13.13 14.39 18.46
N GLY A 163 -11.95 15.02 18.56
CA GLY A 163 -11.00 14.82 19.66
C GLY A 163 -10.30 13.45 19.64
N ILE A 164 -10.26 12.78 18.50
CA ILE A 164 -9.69 11.44 18.33
C ILE A 164 -8.16 11.52 18.30
N GLN A 165 -7.51 10.79 19.20
CA GLN A 165 -6.05 10.66 19.22
C GLN A 165 -5.56 9.40 18.50
N ALA A 166 -6.28 8.29 18.65
CA ALA A 166 -6.02 7.03 17.95
C ALA A 166 -7.28 6.15 17.94
N VAL A 167 -7.43 5.34 16.90
CA VAL A 167 -8.54 4.38 16.71
C VAL A 167 -8.04 3.11 16.05
N PHE A 168 -8.79 2.01 16.20
CA PHE A 168 -8.54 0.79 15.44
C PHE A 168 -8.74 1.01 13.93
N ASN A 169 -7.99 0.27 13.11
CA ASN A 169 -8.02 0.43 11.65
C ASN A 169 -9.44 0.32 11.07
N GLU A 170 -10.27 -0.59 11.58
CA GLU A 170 -11.67 -0.76 11.12
C GLU A 170 -12.51 0.51 11.33
N ASP A 171 -12.40 1.14 12.50
CA ASP A 171 -13.06 2.42 12.79
C ASP A 171 -12.46 3.56 11.98
N ALA A 172 -11.14 3.54 11.80
CA ALA A 172 -10.43 4.52 10.99
C ALA A 172 -10.91 4.51 9.53
N ILE A 173 -11.07 3.33 8.94
CA ILE A 173 -11.61 3.13 7.59
C ILE A 173 -13.04 3.65 7.49
N ARG A 174 -13.90 3.31 8.46
CA ARG A 174 -15.28 3.83 8.49
C ARG A 174 -15.34 5.36 8.52
N ILE A 175 -14.51 6.00 9.36
CA ILE A 175 -14.42 7.47 9.41
C ILE A 175 -13.90 8.02 8.08
N PHE A 176 -12.96 7.32 7.45
CA PHE A 176 -12.41 7.72 6.15
C PHE A 176 -13.45 7.62 5.03
N ASP A 177 -14.29 6.59 5.02
CA ASP A 177 -15.41 6.45 4.09
C ASP A 177 -16.40 7.62 4.24
N GLU A 178 -16.79 7.98 5.47
CA GLU A 178 -17.64 9.14 5.75
C GLU A 178 -17.04 10.45 5.21
N VAL A 179 -15.71 10.62 5.33
CA VAL A 179 -15.00 11.79 4.79
C VAL A 179 -15.03 11.78 3.26
N CYS A 180 -14.81 10.63 2.63
CA CYS A 180 -14.89 10.49 1.17
C CYS A 180 -16.28 10.83 0.61
N GLU A 181 -17.36 10.54 1.35
CA GLU A 181 -18.73 10.87 0.95
C GLU A 181 -19.06 12.36 1.08
N THR A 182 -18.38 13.08 1.97
CA THR A 182 -18.69 14.47 2.31
C THR A 182 -17.81 15.50 1.60
N ILE A 183 -16.66 15.06 1.08
CA ILE A 183 -15.70 15.93 0.41
C ILE A 183 -16.26 16.49 -0.91
N ARG A 184 -16.01 17.77 -1.18
CA ARG A 184 -16.55 18.49 -2.36
C ARG A 184 -15.47 18.99 -3.29
N GLU A 185 -14.24 18.99 -2.81
CA GLU A 185 -13.05 19.34 -3.54
C GLU A 185 -12.89 18.43 -4.75
N THR A 186 -12.44 19.04 -5.84
CA THR A 186 -12.15 18.29 -7.07
C THR A 186 -10.70 17.81 -7.01
N PRO A 187 -10.41 16.56 -7.39
CA PRO A 187 -9.04 16.10 -7.55
C PRO A 187 -8.27 16.98 -8.54
N GLU A 188 -6.96 17.04 -8.35
CA GLU A 188 -6.05 17.69 -9.29
C GLU A 188 -6.12 17.04 -10.68
N ASP A 189 -5.73 17.81 -11.69
CA ASP A 189 -5.73 17.38 -13.09
C ASP A 189 -4.75 16.22 -13.33
N LEU A 190 -5.32 15.06 -13.67
CA LEU A 190 -4.61 13.81 -13.94
C LEU A 190 -3.72 13.90 -15.19
N ASP A 191 -4.09 14.74 -16.18
CA ASP A 191 -3.39 14.79 -17.46
C ASP A 191 -1.96 15.29 -17.32
N ASN A 192 -1.74 16.23 -16.39
CA ASN A 192 -0.39 16.74 -16.11
C ASN A 192 0.52 15.61 -15.58
N TYR A 193 0.02 14.82 -14.64
CA TYR A 193 0.77 13.68 -14.10
C TYR A 193 1.03 12.61 -15.16
N LEU A 194 0.01 12.29 -15.97
CA LEU A 194 0.12 11.34 -17.07
C LEU A 194 1.23 11.74 -18.05
N GLN A 195 1.30 13.03 -18.41
CA GLN A 195 2.33 13.55 -19.30
C GLN A 195 3.73 13.44 -18.68
N MET A 196 3.88 13.82 -17.40
CA MET A 196 5.17 13.76 -16.70
C MET A 196 5.71 12.33 -16.63
N PHE A 197 4.85 11.35 -16.33
CA PHE A 197 5.21 9.94 -16.36
C PHE A 197 5.56 9.48 -17.78
N SER A 198 4.74 9.85 -18.76
CA SER A 198 4.89 9.45 -20.17
C SER A 198 6.15 9.99 -20.85
N ARG A 199 6.78 11.05 -20.34
CA ARG A 199 8.09 11.54 -20.79
C ARG A 199 9.21 10.54 -20.55
N VAL A 200 9.10 9.70 -19.52
CA VAL A 200 10.10 8.68 -19.19
C VAL A 200 9.76 7.36 -19.89
N ILE A 201 8.54 6.87 -19.69
CA ILE A 201 7.98 5.67 -20.34
C ILE A 201 6.49 5.92 -20.58
N PRO A 202 5.93 5.61 -21.77
CA PRO A 202 4.51 5.79 -22.04
C PRO A 202 3.63 5.09 -20.99
N LEU A 203 2.69 5.84 -20.42
CA LEU A 203 1.68 5.33 -19.49
C LEU A 203 0.31 5.36 -20.18
N ASP A 204 -0.32 4.20 -20.32
CA ASP A 204 -1.63 4.06 -20.96
C ASP A 204 -2.72 3.91 -19.90
N LEU A 205 -3.55 4.94 -19.78
CA LEU A 205 -4.60 5.01 -18.76
C LEU A 205 -5.67 3.92 -18.94
N ASN A 206 -5.92 3.48 -20.18
CA ASN A 206 -6.87 2.38 -20.47
C ASN A 206 -6.37 1.03 -19.96
N ARG A 207 -5.07 0.90 -19.69
CA ARG A 207 -4.50 -0.30 -19.07
C ARG A 207 -4.44 -0.19 -17.55
N VAL A 208 -4.41 1.03 -17.02
CA VAL A 208 -4.45 1.31 -15.58
C VAL A 208 -5.86 1.02 -15.04
N TYR A 209 -6.89 1.50 -15.72
CA TYR A 209 -8.28 1.17 -15.42
C TYR A 209 -8.70 -0.04 -16.24
N SER A 210 -9.06 -1.14 -15.57
CA SER A 210 -9.51 -2.33 -16.29
C SER A 210 -10.92 -2.12 -16.84
N GLU A 211 -11.16 -2.34 -18.13
CA GLU A 211 -12.53 -2.49 -18.68
C GLU A 211 -13.18 -3.83 -18.29
N GLN A 212 -13.07 -4.29 -17.04
CA GLN A 212 -13.77 -5.51 -16.62
C GLN A 212 -14.31 -5.42 -15.19
N SER A 213 -15.58 -5.03 -15.11
CA SER A 213 -16.55 -5.63 -14.20
C SER A 213 -17.91 -5.73 -14.91
N GLN A 214 -17.93 -6.34 -16.11
CA GLN A 214 -19.12 -7.12 -16.47
C GLN A 214 -18.96 -8.48 -15.79
N PRO A 215 -20.00 -8.99 -15.09
CA PRO A 215 -19.92 -10.28 -14.45
C PRO A 215 -19.57 -11.30 -15.52
N HIS A 216 -18.48 -12.04 -15.29
CA HIS A 216 -18.11 -13.21 -16.07
C HIS A 216 -19.36 -14.09 -16.20
N ARG A 217 -19.98 -14.06 -17.38
CA ARG A 217 -20.87 -15.14 -17.81
C ARG A 217 -19.96 -16.34 -17.90
N VAL A 218 -19.98 -17.16 -16.85
CA VAL A 218 -19.31 -18.46 -16.80
C VAL A 218 -19.65 -19.15 -18.11
N ALA A 219 -18.65 -19.27 -18.99
CA ALA A 219 -18.74 -20.16 -20.12
C ALA A 219 -19.02 -21.53 -19.50
N LYS A 220 -20.18 -22.11 -19.81
CA LYS A 220 -20.49 -23.49 -19.47
C LYS A 220 -19.45 -24.37 -20.16
N THR A 221 -18.34 -24.63 -19.48
CA THR A 221 -17.48 -25.76 -19.82
C THR A 221 -18.25 -27.00 -19.41
N GLN A 222 -18.68 -27.76 -20.41
CA GLN A 222 -19.22 -29.10 -20.29
C GLN A 222 -18.13 -29.98 -19.67
N GLU A 223 -18.08 -30.09 -18.34
CA GLU A 223 -17.24 -31.07 -17.66
C GLU A 223 -17.82 -31.49 -16.31
N VAL A 224 -19.15 -31.49 -16.21
CA VAL A 224 -19.89 -31.94 -15.03
C VAL A 224 -21.00 -32.93 -15.42
N ASP A 225 -20.70 -33.88 -16.30
CA ASP A 225 -21.62 -35.00 -16.58
C ASP A 225 -20.95 -36.39 -16.54
N ILE A 226 -19.64 -36.50 -16.27
CA ILE A 226 -18.95 -37.81 -16.26
C ILE A 226 -18.65 -38.33 -14.83
N LEU A 227 -18.73 -37.46 -13.81
CA LEU A 227 -18.43 -37.84 -12.41
C LEU A 227 -19.66 -38.22 -11.56
N ASN A 228 -20.86 -37.78 -11.93
CA ASN A 228 -22.09 -38.11 -11.19
C ASN A 228 -22.72 -39.46 -11.58
N GLU A 229 -22.32 -40.07 -12.70
CA GLU A 229 -22.78 -41.42 -13.08
C GLU A 229 -22.01 -42.54 -12.35
N LYS A 230 -20.84 -42.24 -11.76
CA LYS A 230 -19.99 -43.25 -11.08
C LYS A 230 -20.09 -43.29 -9.55
N LEU A 231 -20.80 -42.35 -8.93
CA LEU A 231 -20.95 -42.28 -7.46
C LEU A 231 -22.37 -42.63 -6.97
N GLY A 232 -23.34 -42.85 -7.87
CA GLY A 232 -24.73 -43.19 -7.52
C GLY A 232 -25.02 -44.67 -7.20
N THR A 233 -24.04 -45.58 -7.30
CA THR A 233 -24.27 -47.04 -7.17
C THR A 233 -23.56 -47.71 -5.99
N LYS A 234 -22.90 -46.98 -5.09
CA LYS A 234 -22.14 -47.58 -3.96
C LYS A 234 -22.56 -47.18 -2.55
N THR A 235 -23.58 -46.33 -2.38
CA THR A 235 -24.01 -45.89 -1.04
C THR A 235 -25.29 -46.57 -0.54
N GLN A 236 -25.90 -47.44 -1.35
CA GLN A 236 -27.15 -48.14 -1.00
C GLN A 236 -26.94 -49.55 -0.39
N THR A 237 -25.71 -49.97 -0.07
CA THR A 237 -25.42 -51.34 0.42
C THR A 237 -24.67 -51.42 1.76
N LEU A 238 -24.51 -50.31 2.49
CA LEU A 238 -23.84 -50.30 3.81
C LEU A 238 -24.76 -49.90 4.98
N LEU A 239 -26.03 -49.53 4.73
CA LEU A 239 -27.02 -49.27 5.79
C LEU A 239 -27.98 -50.45 6.02
N ASP A 240 -28.00 -51.47 5.16
CA ASP A 240 -28.84 -52.68 5.33
C ASP A 240 -28.15 -53.82 6.11
N THR A 241 -26.86 -53.68 6.47
CA THR A 241 -26.08 -54.73 7.18
C THR A 241 -25.79 -54.43 8.66
N LEU A 242 -26.35 -53.37 9.25
CA LEU A 242 -26.17 -53.03 10.68
C LEU A 242 -27.47 -53.00 11.50
N GLY A 243 -28.57 -53.54 10.97
CA GLY A 243 -29.91 -53.52 11.61
C GLY A 243 -30.40 -54.81 12.28
N THR A 244 -29.62 -55.90 12.31
CA THR A 244 -30.16 -57.23 12.67
C THR A 244 -29.26 -58.10 13.55
N GLU A 245 -28.63 -57.57 14.61
CA GLU A 245 -28.17 -58.43 15.73
C GLU A 245 -28.25 -57.70 17.08
N LYS A 246 -29.43 -57.74 17.72
CA LYS A 246 -29.58 -57.82 19.19
C LYS A 246 -31.06 -57.91 19.57
N ARG A 247 -31.60 -59.14 19.63
CA ARG A 247 -32.64 -59.57 20.59
C ARG A 247 -32.90 -61.08 20.46
N LYS A 248 -32.82 -61.76 21.61
CA LYS A 248 -33.30 -63.13 21.96
C LYS A 248 -32.30 -64.30 21.89
N ARG A 249 -31.59 -64.47 23.01
CA ARG A 249 -31.54 -65.70 23.84
C ARG A 249 -31.87 -65.20 25.27
N LEU A 250 -32.91 -65.57 26.02
CA LEU A 250 -33.37 -66.90 26.47
C LEU A 250 -32.22 -67.85 26.76
#